data_AF-A0A8S3HYZ3-F1
#
_entry.id   AF-A0A8S3HYZ3-F1
#
_cell.length_a   1.000
_cell.length_b   1.000
_cell.length_c   1.000
_cell.angle_alpha   90.00
_cell.angle_beta   90.00
_cell.angle_gamma   90.00
#
_symmetry.space_group_name_H-M   'P 1'
#
loop_
_entity.id
_entity.type
_entity.pdbx_description
1 polymer ?
#
loop_
_entity_poly.entity_id
_entity_poly.type
_entity_poly.pdbx_seq_one_letter_code
_entity_poly.pdbx_strand_id
1 'polypeptide(L)' 'IRLCPRLKTLRIDRNNLALDAIPAGLLTDSNLSLLSFEGNRFDEKAFQGKEGYEQYMQRFTASRRKLE' A
#
# COMPACT_ATOMS: atom_id res chain seq x y z
N ILE A 1 3.23 16.75 7.24
CA ILE A 1 4.58 16.18 7.01
C ILE A 1 4.35 14.96 6.15
N ARG A 2 4.77 14.95 4.88
CA ARG A 2 4.55 13.80 3.99
C ARG A 2 5.44 12.62 4.40
N LEU A 3 4.84 11.50 4.79
CA LEU A 3 5.52 10.24 5.05
C LEU A 3 6.14 9.71 3.75
N CYS A 4 7.47 9.62 3.71
CA CYS A 4 8.22 8.95 2.64
C CYS A 4 7.96 9.53 1.23
N PRO A 5 8.38 10.78 0.93
CA PRO A 5 8.04 11.47 -0.33
C PRO A 5 8.56 10.82 -1.61
N ARG A 6 9.55 9.93 -1.51
CA ARG A 6 10.17 9.23 -2.66
C ARG A 6 9.76 7.76 -2.78
N LEU A 7 9.00 7.23 -1.82
CA LEU A 7 8.63 5.82 -1.79
C LEU A 7 7.46 5.58 -2.75
N LYS A 8 7.74 4.94 -3.89
CA LYS A 8 6.74 4.60 -4.92
C LYS A 8 6.30 3.14 -4.87
N THR A 9 7.23 2.24 -4.52
CA THR A 9 7.00 0.81 -4.49
C THR A 9 7.49 0.26 -3.17
N LEU A 10 6.63 -0.50 -2.49
CA LEU A 10 6.96 -1.21 -1.26
C LEU A 10 6.61 -2.68 -1.43
N ARG A 11 7.60 -3.56 -1.25
CA ARG A 11 7.40 -5.00 -1.27
C ARG A 11 7.81 -5.57 0.08
N ILE A 12 6.85 -6.19 0.74
CA ILE A 12 6.96 -6.81 2.07
C ILE A 12 6.49 -8.27 2.02
N ASP A 13 6.71 -8.95 0.89
CA ASP A 13 6.41 -10.38 0.74
C ASP A 13 6.99 -11.22 1.87
N ARG A 14 6.23 -12.22 2.33
CA ARG A 14 6.59 -13.20 3.37
C ARG A 14 7.09 -12.58 4.67
N ASN A 15 6.78 -11.32 4.90
CA ASN A 15 6.94 -10.74 6.21
C ASN A 15 5.71 -11.18 7.01
N ASN A 16 5.89 -11.70 8.20
CA ASN A 16 4.80 -12.24 9.00
C ASN A 16 4.01 -11.10 9.68
N LEU A 17 3.74 -10.00 8.95
CA LEU A 17 3.17 -8.76 9.47
C LEU A 17 1.67 -8.91 9.65
N ALA A 18 1.16 -8.26 10.69
CA ALA A 18 -0.27 -8.06 10.89
C ALA A 18 -0.74 -6.83 10.11
N LEU A 19 -2.03 -6.77 9.80
CA LEU A 19 -2.64 -5.63 9.11
C LEU A 19 -2.40 -4.30 9.85
N ASP A 20 -2.35 -4.35 11.18
CA ASP A 20 -2.09 -3.20 12.04
C ASP A 20 -0.71 -2.59 11.82
N ALA A 21 0.26 -3.41 11.41
CA ALA A 21 1.62 -2.98 11.11
C ALA A 21 1.72 -2.06 9.88
N ILE A 22 0.68 -2.00 9.03
CA ILE A 22 0.61 -1.05 7.92
C ILE A 22 -0.11 0.22 8.40
N PRO A 23 0.60 1.33 8.66
CA PRO A 23 -0.05 2.54 9.14
C PRO A 23 -0.93 3.16 8.03
N ALA A 24 -2.11 3.66 8.39
CA ALA A 24 -3.02 4.33 7.44
C ALA A 24 -2.34 5.54 6.77
N GLY A 25 -1.45 6.24 7.49
CA GLY A 25 -0.61 7.31 6.94
C GLY A 25 0.27 6.87 5.77
N LEU A 26 0.68 5.60 5.71
CA LEU A 26 1.40 5.07 4.54
C LEU A 26 0.48 4.98 3.32
N LEU A 27 -0.81 4.72 3.52
CA LEU A 27 -1.78 4.63 2.43
C LEU A 27 -2.35 5.99 2.04
N THR A 28 -2.43 6.98 2.94
CA THR A 28 -3.01 8.31 2.67
C THR A 28 -1.96 9.36 2.32
N ASP A 29 -0.92 9.47 3.15
CA ASP A 29 0.03 10.58 3.18
C ASP A 29 1.36 10.28 2.45
N SER A 30 1.52 9.04 1.95
CA SER A 30 2.66 8.66 1.12
C SER A 30 2.37 8.73 -0.39
N ASN A 31 3.43 8.57 -1.18
CA ASN A 31 3.38 8.54 -2.65
C ASN A 31 3.41 7.09 -3.20
N LEU A 32 2.99 6.13 -2.38
CA LEU A 32 3.06 4.71 -2.68
C LEU A 32 2.06 4.35 -3.78
N SER A 33 2.61 3.89 -4.89
CA SER A 33 1.92 3.45 -6.11
C SER A 33 1.78 1.94 -6.20
N LEU A 34 2.67 1.18 -5.53
CA LEU A 34 2.67 -0.28 -5.59
C LEU A 34 2.99 -0.86 -4.22
N LEU A 35 2.06 -1.64 -3.65
CA LEU A 35 2.28 -2.43 -2.45
C LEU A 35 2.16 -3.91 -2.78
N SER A 36 3.21 -4.68 -2.50
CA SER A 36 3.18 -6.15 -2.56
C SER A 36 3.37 -6.70 -1.15
N PHE A 37 2.42 -7.50 -0.69
CA PHE A 37 2.39 -8.07 0.66
C PHE A 37 2.03 -9.55 0.65
N GLU A 38 2.41 -10.26 -0.41
CA GLU A 38 2.07 -11.68 -0.56
C GLU A 38 2.74 -12.51 0.55
N GLY A 39 2.00 -13.39 1.22
CA GLY A 39 2.54 -14.21 2.33
C GLY A 39 2.66 -13.49 3.67
N ASN A 40 1.92 -12.40 3.90
CA ASN A 40 1.74 -11.80 5.24
C ASN A 40 0.58 -12.46 6.01
N ARG A 41 0.40 -12.12 7.30
CA ARG A 41 -0.70 -12.63 8.14
C ARG A 41 -2.05 -11.95 7.90
N PHE A 42 -2.16 -11.14 6.84
CA PHE A 42 -3.39 -10.45 6.49
C PHE A 42 -3.75 -10.70 5.04
N ASP A 43 -5.04 -10.90 4.78
CA ASP A 43 -5.56 -11.10 3.45
C ASP A 43 -5.84 -9.77 2.73
N GLU A 44 -5.88 -9.84 1.41
CA GLU A 44 -6.21 -8.70 0.55
C GLU A 44 -7.57 -8.09 0.91
N LYS A 45 -8.55 -8.91 1.32
CA LYS A 45 -9.86 -8.44 1.81
C LYS A 45 -9.74 -7.58 3.06
N ALA A 46 -8.86 -7.95 4.00
CA ALA A 46 -8.63 -7.17 5.21
C ALA A 46 -7.90 -5.86 4.88
N PHE A 47 -7.00 -5.90 3.90
CA PHE A 47 -6.31 -4.73 3.38
C PHE A 47 -7.24 -3.75 2.65
N GLN A 48 -8.24 -4.23 1.91
CA GLN A 48 -9.26 -3.39 1.25
C GLN A 48 -10.09 -2.58 2.26
N GLY A 49 -10.23 -3.06 3.50
CA GLY A 49 -10.94 -2.37 4.57
C GLY A 49 -10.11 -1.33 5.33
N LYS A 50 -8.82 -1.16 5.02
CA LYS A 50 -7.96 -0.17 5.69
C LYS A 50 -8.35 1.26 5.30
N GLU A 51 -8.31 2.14 6.28
CA GLU A 51 -8.38 3.58 6.05
C GLU A 51 -7.25 4.03 5.12
N GLY A 52 -7.60 4.72 4.04
CA GLY A 52 -6.67 5.16 3.00
C GLY A 52 -6.47 4.19 1.84
N TYR A 53 -7.05 3.00 1.88
CA TYR A 53 -6.99 2.03 0.77
C TYR A 53 -7.49 2.64 -0.54
N GLU A 54 -8.60 3.39 -0.50
CA GLU A 54 -9.17 4.05 -1.69
C GLU A 54 -8.17 5.01 -2.36
N GLN A 55 -7.46 5.83 -1.57
CA GLN A 55 -6.45 6.75 -2.09
C GLN A 55 -5.23 6.00 -2.66
N TYR A 56 -4.79 4.95 -1.97
CA TYR A 56 -3.76 4.04 -2.49
C TYR A 56 -4.19 3.42 -3.83
N MET A 57 -5.43 2.94 -3.94
CA MET A 57 -5.95 2.26 -5.13
C MET A 57 -6.07 3.20 -6.34
N GLN A 58 -6.42 4.47 -6.11
CA GLN A 58 -6.36 5.51 -7.15
C GLN A 58 -4.93 5.69 -7.67
N ARG A 59 -3.94 5.77 -6.79
CA ARG A 59 -2.52 5.88 -7.16
C ARG A 59 -2.01 4.64 -7.88
N PHE A 60 -2.37 3.46 -7.39
CA PHE A 60 -2.02 2.17 -8.00
C PHE A 60 -2.57 2.07 -9.42
N THR A 61 -3.84 2.42 -9.63
CA THR A 61 -4.46 2.46 -10.96
C THR A 61 -3.79 3.48 -11.87
N ALA A 62 -3.55 4.71 -11.38
CA ALA A 62 -2.89 5.76 -12.15
C ALA A 62 -1.44 5.40 -12.55
N SER A 63 -0.76 4.60 -11.73
CA SER A 63 0.60 4.14 -11.99
C SER A 63 0.63 2.91 -12.90
N ARG A 64 -0.37 2.02 -12.81
CA ARG A 64 -0.51 0.87 -13.74
C ARG A 64 -0.90 1.29 -15.14
N ARG A 65 -1.70 2.35 -15.32
CA ARG A 65 -2.03 2.91 -16.65
C ARG A 65 -0.83 3.53 -17.38
N LYS A 66 0.32 3.72 -16.72
CA LYS A 66 1.55 4.21 -17.37
C LYS A 66 2.41 3.10 -17.99
N LEU A 67 1.95 1.85 -17.95
CA LEU A 67 2.61 0.73 -18.60
C LEU A 67 1.89 0.41 -19.94
N GLU A 68 1.78 1.42 -20.81
CA GLU A 68 1.45 1.28 -22.23
C GLU A 68 2.50 2.05 -23.04
#